data_AF-A0A6G4VCT4-F1
#
_entry.id   AF-A0A6G4VCT4-F1
#
_cell.length_a   1.000
_cell.length_b   1.000
_cell.length_c   1.000
_cell.angle_alpha   90.00
_cell.angle_beta   90.00
_cell.angle_gamma   90.00
#
_symmetry.space_group_name_H-M   'P 1'
#
loop_
_entity.id
_entity.type
_entity.pdbx_description
1 polymer ?
#
loop_
_entity_poly.entity_id
_entity_poly.type
_entity_poly.pdbx_seq_one_letter_code
_entity_poly.pdbx_strand_id
1 'polypeptide(L)'
;MLSAGALRAHLLAARLAGPVATSREESLRSYRLFAARDPRVMIGLDPEWTWKQPDLIALMADKCGVSADPWHTSGHDVIDPERTLAALDAFAERLQVAARNRSAVLLGTGHPHRLLGFYAALADALSAAGCAVLTPAKGSSVDITTRFGLRTYNLDYVQGVALVREPGARTTGCEPGAHSHSPLPIRVALAAAAEAGGPLPGLVIGDHGWVCGAGQLGFETIGLGDTDDPALFVGEAEGRVSVAVPLDDAVRSDYYRPLTRYVLNRACLSQ
;
A
#
# COMPACT_ATOMS: atom_id res chain seq x y z
N MET A 1 6.85 23.45 -9.21
CA MET A 1 6.64 21.99 -9.34
C MET A 1 7.92 21.27 -8.95
N LEU A 2 7.82 20.17 -8.20
CA LEU A 2 8.99 19.36 -7.81
C LEU A 2 9.42 18.54 -9.05
N SER A 3 10.66 18.71 -9.52
CA SER A 3 11.14 17.97 -10.70
C SER A 3 11.41 16.50 -10.36
N ALA A 4 11.40 15.62 -11.37
CA ALA A 4 11.75 14.21 -11.18
C ALA A 4 13.16 14.06 -10.56
N GLY A 5 14.14 14.86 -11.00
CA GLY A 5 15.48 14.87 -10.42
C GLY A 5 15.53 15.31 -8.95
N ALA A 6 14.72 16.31 -8.56
CA ALA A 6 14.62 16.72 -7.16
C ALA A 6 13.94 15.65 -6.29
N LEU A 7 12.91 14.99 -6.82
CA LEU A 7 12.28 13.88 -6.13
C LEU A 7 13.24 12.69 -5.97
N ARG A 8 13.98 12.35 -7.03
CA ARG A 8 15.03 11.31 -6.99
C ARG A 8 16.04 11.56 -5.88
N ALA A 9 16.55 12.79 -5.79
CA ALA A 9 17.51 13.17 -4.76
C ALA A 9 16.90 13.03 -3.36
N HIS A 10 15.62 13.41 -3.19
CA HIS A 10 14.89 13.23 -1.94
C HIS A 10 14.69 11.76 -1.57
N LEU A 11 14.28 10.92 -2.53
CA LEU A 11 14.10 9.48 -2.32
C LEU A 11 15.35 8.84 -1.72
N LEU A 12 16.52 9.15 -2.30
CA LEU A 12 17.82 8.68 -1.84
C LEU A 12 18.21 9.25 -0.47
N ALA A 13 18.05 10.55 -0.27
CA ALA A 13 18.44 11.22 0.97
C ALA A 13 17.58 10.77 2.17
N ALA A 14 16.30 10.54 1.95
CA ALA A 14 15.34 10.08 2.96
C ALA A 14 15.32 8.56 3.14
N ARG A 15 16.06 7.81 2.30
CA ARG A 15 16.05 6.34 2.22
C ARG A 15 14.67 5.74 1.94
N LEU A 16 13.84 6.46 1.18
CA LEU A 16 12.62 5.92 0.59
C LEU A 16 12.94 4.99 -0.59
N ALA A 17 14.05 5.26 -1.27
CA ALA A 17 14.68 4.36 -2.23
C ALA A 17 16.21 4.50 -2.12
N GLY A 18 16.95 3.62 -2.79
CA GLY A 18 18.36 3.37 -2.52
C GLY A 18 18.51 2.29 -1.45
N PRO A 19 19.58 2.31 -0.64
CA PRO A 19 19.72 1.39 0.50
C PRO A 19 18.64 1.67 1.57
N VAL A 20 17.71 0.73 1.74
CA VAL A 20 16.56 0.85 2.64
C VAL A 20 16.83 0.19 3.99
N ALA A 21 15.94 0.40 4.98
CA ALA A 21 16.09 -0.22 6.30
C ALA A 21 15.93 -1.74 6.24
N THR A 22 15.04 -2.22 5.37
CA THR A 22 14.75 -3.64 5.14
C THR A 22 16.01 -4.40 4.76
N SER A 23 16.28 -5.48 5.50
CA SER A 23 17.46 -6.33 5.26
C SER A 23 17.19 -7.31 4.13
N ARG A 24 18.25 -7.68 3.42
CA ARG A 24 18.18 -8.70 2.36
C ARG A 24 17.70 -10.04 2.92
N GLU A 25 18.09 -10.38 4.14
CA GLU A 25 17.68 -11.57 4.87
C GLU A 25 16.17 -11.60 5.11
N GLU A 26 15.59 -10.44 5.47
CA GLU A 26 14.15 -10.26 5.68
C GLU A 26 13.37 -10.42 4.39
N SER A 27 13.76 -9.72 3.32
CA SER A 27 13.15 -9.90 2.00
C SER A 27 13.20 -11.36 1.55
N LEU A 28 14.37 -12.00 1.62
CA LEU A 28 14.51 -13.41 1.23
C LEU A 28 13.71 -14.36 2.14
N ARG A 29 13.50 -14.03 3.42
CA ARG A 29 12.60 -14.77 4.30
C ARG A 29 11.16 -14.63 3.83
N SER A 30 10.70 -13.41 3.54
CA SER A 30 9.35 -13.16 3.02
C SER A 30 9.12 -13.86 1.69
N TYR A 31 10.11 -13.92 0.79
CA TYR A 31 9.97 -14.62 -0.49
C TYR A 31 9.82 -16.13 -0.30
N ARG A 32 10.57 -16.74 0.64
CA ARG A 32 10.40 -18.17 0.97
C ARG A 32 9.03 -18.45 1.57
N LEU A 33 8.56 -17.58 2.47
CA LEU A 33 7.23 -17.68 3.08
C LEU A 33 6.12 -17.52 2.04
N PHE A 34 6.28 -16.61 1.09
CA PHE A 34 5.31 -16.41 0.02
C PHE A 34 5.25 -17.63 -0.91
N ALA A 35 6.41 -18.16 -1.31
CA ALA A 35 6.49 -19.40 -2.09
C ALA A 35 5.86 -20.61 -1.35
N ALA A 36 5.89 -20.60 -0.02
CA ALA A 36 5.23 -21.59 0.83
C ALA A 36 3.74 -21.28 1.11
N ARG A 37 3.17 -20.25 0.47
CA ARG A 37 1.78 -19.78 0.68
C ARG A 37 1.44 -19.44 2.13
N ASP A 38 2.39 -18.83 2.86
CA ASP A 38 2.11 -18.34 4.21
C ASP A 38 1.17 -17.12 4.15
N PRO A 39 -0.01 -17.18 4.79
CA PRO A 39 -1.02 -16.13 4.68
C PRO A 39 -0.56 -14.77 5.21
N ARG A 40 0.47 -14.72 6.06
CA ARG A 40 0.98 -13.48 6.66
C ARG A 40 1.72 -12.60 5.66
N VAL A 41 2.33 -13.20 4.63
CA VAL A 41 3.03 -12.48 3.55
C VAL A 41 2.25 -12.51 2.24
N MET A 42 1.24 -13.38 2.10
CA MET A 42 0.27 -13.31 1.00
C MET A 42 -0.66 -12.11 1.13
N ILE A 43 -0.92 -11.66 2.37
CA ILE A 43 -1.67 -10.43 2.68
C ILE A 43 -2.99 -10.28 1.92
N GLY A 44 -3.67 -11.40 1.68
CA GLY A 44 -4.98 -11.47 1.03
C GLY A 44 -4.98 -11.75 -0.47
N LEU A 45 -3.81 -11.77 -1.12
CA LEU A 45 -3.66 -12.28 -2.47
C LEU A 45 -3.75 -13.81 -2.45
N ASP A 46 -4.38 -14.41 -3.46
CA ASP A 46 -4.29 -15.83 -3.79
C ASP A 46 -3.76 -15.96 -5.23
N PRO A 47 -2.44 -16.14 -5.40
CA PRO A 47 -1.81 -16.07 -6.71
C PRO A 47 -2.24 -17.25 -7.59
N GLU A 48 -2.52 -16.93 -8.85
CA GLU A 48 -2.91 -17.90 -9.87
C GLU A 48 -1.71 -18.76 -10.27
N TRP A 49 -0.51 -18.17 -10.32
CA TRP A 49 0.70 -18.87 -10.71
C TRP A 49 1.43 -19.49 -9.52
N THR A 50 2.29 -20.46 -9.82
CA THR A 50 3.21 -21.02 -8.83
C THR A 50 4.49 -20.20 -8.81
N TRP A 51 4.69 -19.45 -7.72
CA TRP A 51 5.88 -18.64 -7.50
C TRP A 51 6.87 -19.39 -6.61
N LYS A 52 8.04 -19.75 -7.16
CA LYS A 52 9.16 -20.24 -6.34
C LYS A 52 10.01 -19.05 -5.90
N GLN A 53 10.87 -19.27 -4.90
CA GLN A 53 11.77 -18.23 -4.42
C GLN A 53 12.62 -17.58 -5.55
N PRO A 54 13.21 -18.33 -6.51
CA PRO A 54 13.94 -17.70 -7.61
C PRO A 54 13.07 -16.80 -8.50
N ASP A 55 11.81 -17.20 -8.74
CA ASP A 55 10.85 -16.41 -9.53
C ASP A 55 10.53 -15.10 -8.81
N LEU A 56 10.38 -15.13 -7.49
CA LEU A 56 10.17 -13.94 -6.66
C LEU A 56 11.40 -13.05 -6.63
N ILE A 57 12.63 -13.59 -6.55
CA ILE A 57 13.85 -12.77 -6.63
C ILE A 57 13.91 -12.05 -7.99
N ALA A 58 13.64 -12.77 -9.08
CA ALA A 58 13.63 -12.19 -10.42
C ALA A 58 12.54 -11.11 -10.56
N LEU A 59 11.33 -11.38 -10.07
CA LEU A 59 10.24 -10.41 -10.05
C LEU A 59 10.59 -9.17 -9.25
N MET A 60 11.12 -9.32 -8.04
CA MET A 60 11.44 -8.18 -7.18
C MET A 60 12.63 -7.39 -7.74
N ALA A 61 13.60 -8.04 -8.40
CA ALA A 61 14.66 -7.34 -9.11
C ALA A 61 14.12 -6.52 -10.30
N ASP A 62 13.10 -7.04 -10.98
CA ASP A 62 12.40 -6.31 -12.05
C ASP A 62 11.48 -5.20 -11.52
N LYS A 63 10.75 -5.41 -10.43
CA LYS A 63 9.77 -4.43 -9.94
C LYS A 63 10.38 -3.38 -9.03
N CYS A 64 11.24 -3.81 -8.12
CA CYS A 64 11.84 -2.95 -7.10
C CYS A 64 13.29 -2.56 -7.42
N GLY A 65 14.01 -3.35 -8.22
CA GLY A 65 15.43 -3.10 -8.48
C GLY A 65 16.36 -3.69 -7.44
N VAL A 66 15.87 -4.61 -6.60
CA VAL A 66 16.71 -5.37 -5.66
C VAL A 66 17.71 -6.26 -6.41
N SER A 67 18.72 -6.76 -5.71
CA SER A 67 19.71 -7.65 -6.32
C SER A 67 19.04 -8.92 -6.88
N ALA A 68 19.32 -9.23 -8.15
CA ALA A 68 18.94 -10.49 -8.79
C ALA A 68 19.92 -11.63 -8.48
N ASP A 69 21.07 -11.34 -7.86
CA ASP A 69 22.10 -12.34 -7.56
C ASP A 69 21.60 -13.28 -6.45
N PRO A 70 21.45 -14.59 -6.72
CA PRO A 70 21.03 -15.56 -5.71
C PRO A 70 22.06 -15.74 -4.57
N TRP A 71 23.32 -15.35 -4.79
CA TRP A 71 24.38 -15.40 -3.78
C TRP A 71 24.40 -14.17 -2.87
N HIS A 72 23.71 -13.09 -3.26
CA HIS A 72 23.53 -11.91 -2.43
C HIS A 72 22.45 -12.16 -1.37
N THR A 73 22.88 -12.69 -0.22
CA THR A 73 22.00 -13.18 0.84
C THR A 73 22.00 -12.35 2.11
N SER A 74 22.83 -11.31 2.21
CA SER A 74 22.95 -10.48 3.41
C SER A 74 23.20 -8.99 3.12
N GLY A 75 22.83 -8.14 4.08
CA GLY A 75 23.01 -6.69 4.03
C GLY A 75 21.68 -5.94 3.93
N HIS A 76 21.72 -4.69 3.47
CA HIS A 76 20.51 -3.92 3.19
C HIS A 76 20.00 -4.23 1.80
N ASP A 77 18.67 -4.34 1.65
CA ASP A 77 18.09 -4.35 0.32
C ASP A 77 18.18 -2.95 -0.31
N VAL A 78 18.01 -2.92 -1.63
CA VAL A 78 18.10 -1.69 -2.41
C VAL A 78 16.86 -1.56 -3.29
N ILE A 79 16.19 -0.42 -3.20
CA ILE A 79 15.13 -0.04 -4.13
C ILE A 79 15.73 0.89 -5.18
N ASP A 80 15.55 0.60 -6.46
CA ASP A 80 15.97 1.48 -7.54
C ASP A 80 15.05 2.73 -7.58
N PRO A 81 15.57 3.94 -7.32
CA PRO A 81 14.76 5.15 -7.33
C PRO A 81 14.10 5.44 -8.68
N GLU A 82 14.66 4.97 -9.81
CA GLU A 82 14.02 5.16 -11.12
C GLU A 82 12.76 4.32 -11.25
N ARG A 83 12.74 3.11 -10.66
CA ARG A 83 11.54 2.26 -10.63
C ARG A 83 10.47 2.87 -9.74
N THR A 84 10.85 3.44 -8.59
CA THR A 84 9.92 4.22 -7.76
C THR A 84 9.33 5.40 -8.54
N LEU A 85 10.14 6.19 -9.24
CA LEU A 85 9.66 7.35 -10.01
C LEU A 85 8.70 6.96 -11.14
N ALA A 86 9.05 5.93 -11.92
CA ALA A 86 8.19 5.43 -12.98
C ALA A 86 6.85 4.92 -12.44
N ALA A 87 6.87 4.18 -11.33
CA ALA A 87 5.66 3.70 -10.70
C ALA A 87 4.82 4.85 -10.09
N LEU A 88 5.44 5.90 -9.55
CA LEU A 88 4.73 7.09 -9.08
C LEU A 88 4.06 7.87 -10.22
N ASP A 89 4.66 7.90 -11.41
CA ASP A 89 4.03 8.49 -12.60
C ASP A 89 2.79 7.68 -13.01
N ALA A 90 2.89 6.34 -13.07
CA ALA A 90 1.74 5.46 -13.33
C ALA A 90 0.65 5.57 -12.24
N PHE A 91 1.05 5.69 -10.98
CA PHE A 91 0.14 5.92 -9.85
C PHE A 91 -0.64 7.22 -10.03
N ALA A 92 0.05 8.31 -10.41
CA ALA A 92 -0.58 9.61 -10.68
C ALA A 92 -1.55 9.58 -11.86
N GLU A 93 -1.26 8.81 -12.92
CA GLU A 93 -2.19 8.59 -14.03
C GLU A 93 -3.50 7.94 -13.56
N ARG A 94 -3.42 6.92 -12.69
CA ARG A 94 -4.63 6.27 -12.13
C ARG A 94 -5.45 7.23 -11.27
N LEU A 95 -4.79 8.08 -10.47
CA LEU A 95 -5.48 9.13 -9.71
C LEU A 95 -6.19 10.13 -10.64
N GLN A 96 -5.53 10.54 -11.72
CA GLN A 96 -6.11 11.46 -12.70
C GLN A 96 -7.37 10.87 -13.37
N VAL A 97 -7.33 9.58 -13.72
CA VAL A 97 -8.49 8.87 -14.28
C VAL A 97 -9.64 8.82 -13.28
N ALA A 98 -9.36 8.47 -12.02
CA ALA A 98 -10.38 8.45 -10.97
C ALA A 98 -11.01 9.83 -10.76
N ALA A 99 -10.20 10.89 -10.71
CA ALA A 99 -10.67 12.26 -10.57
C ALA A 99 -11.53 12.72 -11.76
N ARG A 100 -11.08 12.45 -12.99
CA ARG A 100 -11.82 12.79 -14.22
C ARG A 100 -13.20 12.12 -14.25
N ASN A 101 -13.27 10.87 -13.81
CA ASN A 101 -14.51 10.09 -13.76
C ASN A 101 -15.34 10.38 -12.51
N ARG A 102 -14.80 11.15 -11.54
CA ARG A 102 -15.38 11.33 -10.20
C ARG A 102 -15.73 10.00 -9.53
N SER A 103 -14.86 9.01 -9.72
CA SER A 103 -15.05 7.68 -9.17
C SER A 103 -15.17 7.74 -7.65
N ALA A 104 -16.03 6.89 -7.06
CA ALA A 104 -15.96 6.64 -5.63
C ALA A 104 -14.62 5.97 -5.30
N VAL A 105 -13.95 6.39 -4.24
CA VAL A 105 -12.63 5.89 -3.84
C VAL A 105 -12.64 5.42 -2.39
N LEU A 106 -11.86 4.39 -2.11
CA LEU A 106 -11.62 3.92 -0.75
C LEU A 106 -10.12 3.94 -0.49
N LEU A 107 -9.70 4.66 0.56
CA LEU A 107 -8.30 4.74 0.95
C LEU A 107 -8.08 4.00 2.25
N GLY A 108 -6.98 3.25 2.37
CA GLY A 108 -6.66 2.52 3.59
C GLY A 108 -5.17 2.28 3.76
N THR A 109 -4.70 2.20 5.01
CA THR A 109 -3.29 1.96 5.32
C THR A 109 -3.12 0.95 6.46
N GLY A 110 -2.18 0.05 6.28
CA GLY A 110 -1.62 -0.85 7.29
C GLY A 110 -0.42 -0.24 8.01
N HIS A 111 0.08 0.92 7.58
CA HIS A 111 1.15 1.69 8.22
C HIS A 111 0.66 3.09 8.69
N PRO A 112 -0.35 3.18 9.56
CA PRO A 112 -0.97 4.47 9.86
C PRO A 112 -0.03 5.43 10.63
N HIS A 113 1.01 4.93 11.31
CA HIS A 113 2.07 5.76 11.89
C HIS A 113 2.96 6.48 10.86
N ARG A 114 3.09 5.93 9.65
CA ARG A 114 4.03 6.39 8.62
C ARG A 114 3.30 7.04 7.44
N LEU A 115 2.34 6.33 6.87
CA LEU A 115 1.72 6.65 5.59
C LEU A 115 0.38 7.37 5.68
N LEU A 116 -0.23 7.49 6.87
CA LEU A 116 -1.54 8.13 7.02
C LEU A 116 -1.59 9.54 6.41
N GLY A 117 -0.56 10.35 6.64
CA GLY A 117 -0.47 11.70 6.08
C GLY A 117 -0.35 11.73 4.55
N PHE A 118 0.27 10.71 3.95
CA PHE A 118 0.36 10.57 2.50
C PHE A 118 -1.03 10.31 1.91
N TYR A 119 -1.74 9.28 2.40
CA TYR A 119 -3.07 8.93 1.88
C TYR A 119 -4.13 9.98 2.22
N ALA A 120 -4.06 10.64 3.38
CA ALA A 120 -5.00 11.70 3.75
C ALA A 120 -4.94 12.87 2.76
N ALA A 121 -3.75 13.26 2.33
CA ALA A 121 -3.59 14.30 1.32
C ALA A 121 -4.13 13.88 -0.06
N LEU A 122 -4.04 12.59 -0.41
CA LEU A 122 -4.67 12.06 -1.62
C LEU A 122 -6.21 12.07 -1.51
N ALA A 123 -6.75 11.64 -0.37
CA ALA A 123 -8.18 11.66 -0.08
C ALA A 123 -8.76 13.08 -0.20
N ASP A 124 -8.08 14.06 0.43
CA ASP A 124 -8.49 15.48 0.38
C ASP A 124 -8.48 16.02 -1.07
N ALA A 125 -7.44 15.69 -1.86
CA ALA A 125 -7.34 16.15 -3.24
C ALA A 125 -8.39 15.51 -4.17
N LEU A 126 -8.65 14.20 -4.02
CA LEU A 126 -9.70 13.49 -4.77
C LEU A 126 -11.09 14.00 -4.39
N SER A 127 -11.34 14.23 -3.10
CA SER A 127 -12.58 14.83 -2.60
C SER A 127 -12.80 16.22 -3.21
N ALA A 128 -11.76 17.06 -3.23
CA ALA A 128 -11.82 18.38 -3.87
C ALA A 128 -12.07 18.32 -5.39
N ALA A 129 -11.65 17.24 -6.06
CA ALA A 129 -11.96 16.98 -7.47
C ALA A 129 -13.38 16.41 -7.70
N GLY A 130 -14.14 16.13 -6.64
CA GLY A 130 -15.51 15.64 -6.68
C GLY A 130 -15.67 14.12 -6.59
N CYS A 131 -14.62 13.38 -6.22
CA CYS A 131 -14.72 11.95 -5.92
C CYS A 131 -15.39 11.73 -4.56
N ALA A 132 -16.25 10.70 -4.47
CA ALA A 132 -16.79 10.28 -3.18
C ALA A 132 -15.73 9.46 -2.41
N VAL A 133 -15.20 9.98 -1.31
CA VAL A 133 -14.30 9.24 -0.41
C VAL A 133 -15.15 8.40 0.55
N LEU A 134 -15.13 7.08 0.36
CA LEU A 134 -15.98 6.14 1.08
C LEU A 134 -15.39 5.82 2.46
N THR A 135 -16.27 5.71 3.47
CA THR A 135 -15.91 5.27 4.83
C THR A 135 -16.83 4.15 5.37
N PRO A 136 -16.98 3.03 4.65
CA PRO A 136 -17.90 1.96 5.04
C PRO A 136 -17.43 1.23 6.30
N ALA A 137 -18.36 0.58 7.02
CA ALA A 137 -18.06 -0.22 8.21
C ALA A 137 -17.25 0.51 9.31
N LYS A 138 -17.35 1.85 9.40
CA LYS A 138 -16.70 2.60 10.47
C LYS A 138 -17.21 2.13 11.84
N GLY A 139 -16.28 1.77 12.72
CA GLY A 139 -16.58 1.24 14.06
C GLY A 139 -16.84 -0.27 14.09
N SER A 140 -16.82 -0.96 12.95
CA SER A 140 -16.95 -2.42 12.92
C SER A 140 -15.74 -3.11 13.52
N SER A 141 -15.99 -4.19 14.26
CA SER A 141 -14.94 -5.07 14.78
C SER A 141 -14.41 -5.99 13.69
N VAL A 142 -13.10 -6.24 13.71
CA VAL A 142 -12.40 -7.14 12.79
C VAL A 142 -11.49 -8.04 13.60
N ASP A 143 -11.76 -9.33 13.59
CA ASP A 143 -10.90 -10.32 14.24
C ASP A 143 -9.71 -10.66 13.35
N ILE A 144 -8.50 -10.40 13.83
CA ILE A 144 -7.25 -10.61 13.11
C ILE A 144 -6.39 -11.59 13.90
N THR A 145 -5.98 -12.68 13.23
CA THR A 145 -5.02 -13.62 13.81
C THR A 145 -3.62 -13.00 13.82
N THR A 146 -3.06 -12.83 15.01
CA THR A 146 -1.71 -12.32 15.21
C THR A 146 -0.78 -13.43 15.71
N ARG A 147 0.53 -13.15 15.82
CA ARG A 147 1.47 -14.06 16.50
C ARG A 147 1.11 -14.33 17.97
N PHE A 148 0.27 -13.51 18.57
CA PHE A 148 -0.20 -13.63 19.96
C PHE A 148 -1.63 -14.21 20.05
N GLY A 149 -2.14 -14.82 18.97
CA GLY A 149 -3.51 -15.32 18.88
C GLY A 149 -4.48 -14.33 18.23
N LEU A 150 -5.76 -14.70 18.24
CA LEU A 150 -6.85 -13.88 17.71
C LEU A 150 -7.01 -12.61 18.54
N ARG A 151 -7.03 -11.45 17.86
CA ARG A 151 -7.28 -10.16 18.48
C ARG A 151 -8.35 -9.41 17.71
N THR A 152 -9.29 -8.81 18.43
CA THR A 152 -10.34 -7.98 17.85
C THR A 152 -9.86 -6.55 17.71
N TYR A 153 -9.73 -6.08 16.48
CA TYR A 153 -9.42 -4.70 16.13
C TYR A 153 -10.70 -3.96 15.75
N ASN A 154 -10.67 -2.62 15.75
CA ASN A 154 -11.77 -1.81 15.26
C ASN A 154 -11.37 -1.07 13.99
N LEU A 155 -12.20 -1.14 12.96
CA LEU A 155 -12.04 -0.35 11.74
C LEU A 155 -12.42 1.11 12.02
N ASP A 156 -11.50 2.03 11.76
CA ASP A 156 -11.72 3.47 11.92
C ASP A 156 -11.21 4.24 10.70
N TYR A 157 -11.57 5.52 10.61
CA TYR A 157 -11.20 6.41 9.53
C TYR A 157 -10.68 7.73 10.08
N VAL A 158 -9.47 8.11 9.65
CA VAL A 158 -8.86 9.42 9.93
C VAL A 158 -8.66 10.13 8.60
N GLN A 159 -9.27 11.31 8.44
CA GLN A 159 -9.19 12.11 7.20
C GLN A 159 -9.52 11.29 5.94
N GLY A 160 -10.57 10.46 6.00
CA GLY A 160 -10.99 9.62 4.87
C GLY A 160 -10.15 8.36 4.63
N VAL A 161 -9.12 8.11 5.44
CA VAL A 161 -8.24 6.93 5.31
C VAL A 161 -8.60 5.90 6.36
N ALA A 162 -8.89 4.68 5.90
CA ALA A 162 -9.18 3.53 6.73
C ALA A 162 -7.92 3.01 7.43
N LEU A 163 -8.06 2.63 8.70
CA LEU A 163 -7.04 1.97 9.50
C LEU A 163 -7.70 1.09 10.56
N VAL A 164 -6.91 0.24 11.20
CA VAL A 164 -7.38 -0.55 12.35
C VAL A 164 -6.86 0.04 13.66
N ARG A 165 -7.63 -0.09 14.75
CA ARG A 165 -7.21 0.26 16.11
C ARG A 165 -7.19 -0.97 17.00
N GLU A 166 -6.24 -1.02 17.93
CA GLU A 166 -6.18 -2.07 18.94
C GLU A 166 -7.42 -2.05 19.86
N PRO A 167 -7.79 -3.19 20.45
CA PRO A 167 -8.87 -3.23 21.44
C PRO A 167 -8.53 -2.36 22.65
N GLY A 168 -9.49 -1.54 23.10
CA GLY A 168 -9.31 -0.62 24.23
C GLY A 168 -8.65 0.72 23.89
N ALA A 169 -8.20 0.92 22.65
CA ALA A 169 -7.80 2.23 22.14
C ALA A 169 -8.96 3.23 22.31
N ARG A 170 -8.74 4.33 23.04
CA ARG A 170 -9.80 5.35 23.23
C ARG A 170 -10.10 5.99 21.87
N THR A 171 -11.39 6.22 21.59
CA THR A 171 -11.89 6.97 20.42
C THR A 171 -11.45 8.43 20.35
N THR A 172 -10.54 8.87 21.23
CA THR A 172 -10.06 10.26 21.35
C THR A 172 -9.17 10.71 20.18
N GLY A 173 -9.19 10.02 19.04
CA GLY A 173 -8.65 10.49 17.75
C GLY A 173 -7.13 10.64 17.64
N CYS A 174 -6.38 10.55 18.75
CA CYS A 174 -4.94 10.82 18.78
C CYS A 174 -4.05 9.57 18.69
N GLU A 175 -4.59 8.37 18.86
CA GLU A 175 -3.78 7.16 18.68
C GLU A 175 -3.56 6.91 17.18
N PRO A 176 -2.37 6.48 16.75
CA PRO A 176 -2.01 6.56 15.34
C PRO A 176 -2.51 5.36 14.52
N GLY A 177 -3.40 4.52 15.06
CA GLY A 177 -3.79 3.24 14.48
C GLY A 177 -2.77 2.13 14.74
N ALA A 178 -3.16 0.88 14.55
CA ALA A 178 -2.29 -0.28 14.69
C ALA A 178 -1.72 -0.68 13.31
N HIS A 179 -0.45 -1.06 13.29
CA HIS A 179 0.15 -1.64 12.09
C HIS A 179 -0.50 -3.00 11.76
N SER A 180 -0.85 -3.21 10.49
CA SER A 180 -1.52 -4.44 10.06
C SER A 180 -1.32 -4.75 8.59
N HIS A 181 -0.90 -5.99 8.31
CA HIS A 181 -0.86 -6.57 6.96
C HIS A 181 -2.14 -7.32 6.59
N SER A 182 -3.12 -7.36 7.50
CA SER A 182 -4.32 -8.18 7.32
C SER A 182 -5.21 -7.66 6.19
N PRO A 183 -5.73 -8.54 5.31
CA PRO A 183 -6.73 -8.16 4.31
C PRO A 183 -8.15 -8.12 4.86
N LEU A 184 -8.37 -8.56 6.10
CA LEU A 184 -9.71 -8.66 6.68
C LEU A 184 -10.41 -7.30 6.82
N PRO A 185 -9.74 -6.19 7.21
CA PRO A 185 -10.37 -4.88 7.30
C PRO A 185 -10.97 -4.41 5.97
N ILE A 186 -10.25 -4.56 4.85
CA ILE A 186 -10.76 -4.17 3.53
C ILE A 186 -11.91 -5.07 3.09
N ARG A 187 -11.89 -6.36 3.43
CA ARG A 187 -13.01 -7.28 3.13
C ARG A 187 -14.28 -6.87 3.88
N VAL A 188 -14.16 -6.50 5.15
CA VAL A 188 -15.29 -5.99 5.96
C VAL A 188 -15.81 -4.67 5.38
N ALA A 189 -14.91 -3.74 5.04
CA ALA A 189 -15.25 -2.46 4.44
C ALA A 189 -16.02 -2.62 3.12
N LEU A 190 -15.53 -3.45 2.20
CA LEU A 190 -16.15 -3.70 0.90
C LEU A 190 -17.47 -4.46 1.01
N ALA A 191 -17.57 -5.44 1.92
CA ALA A 191 -18.83 -6.14 2.18
C ALA A 191 -19.91 -5.16 2.66
N ALA A 192 -19.60 -4.31 3.63
CA ALA A 192 -20.54 -3.31 4.13
C ALA A 192 -20.92 -2.26 3.07
N ALA A 193 -19.98 -1.87 2.19
CA ALA A 193 -20.27 -0.99 1.08
C ALA A 193 -21.27 -1.61 0.10
N ALA A 194 -21.13 -2.91 -0.19
CA ALA A 194 -22.07 -3.66 -1.04
C ALA A 194 -23.45 -3.79 -0.39
N GLU A 195 -23.51 -4.11 0.91
CA GLU A 195 -24.75 -4.26 1.66
C GLU A 195 -25.54 -2.94 1.78
N ALA A 196 -24.83 -1.80 1.90
CA ALA A 196 -25.45 -0.48 1.98
C ALA A 196 -26.17 -0.06 0.68
N GLY A 197 -25.92 -0.73 -0.45
CA GLY A 197 -26.54 -0.43 -1.74
C GLY A 197 -26.09 0.91 -2.37
N GLY A 198 -25.01 1.51 -1.85
CA GLY A 198 -24.40 2.72 -2.37
C GLY A 198 -23.37 2.44 -3.48
N PRO A 199 -22.63 3.47 -3.93
CA PRO A 199 -21.55 3.26 -4.89
C PRO A 199 -20.42 2.44 -4.27
N LEU A 200 -19.99 1.40 -4.98
CA LEU A 200 -18.76 0.68 -4.68
C LEU A 200 -17.54 1.50 -5.12
N PRO A 201 -16.36 1.32 -4.49
CA PRO A 201 -15.16 2.02 -4.91
C PRO A 201 -14.78 1.60 -6.33
N GLY A 202 -14.61 2.58 -7.22
CA GLY A 202 -14.01 2.38 -8.53
C GLY A 202 -12.48 2.32 -8.48
N LEU A 203 -11.88 2.75 -7.36
CA LEU A 203 -10.45 2.63 -7.09
C LEU A 203 -10.21 2.50 -5.59
N VAL A 204 -9.39 1.52 -5.19
CA VAL A 204 -8.86 1.39 -3.83
C VAL A 204 -7.39 1.81 -3.81
N ILE A 205 -7.02 2.68 -2.86
CA ILE A 205 -5.67 3.24 -2.75
C ILE A 205 -5.12 2.90 -1.37
N GLY A 206 -3.96 2.26 -1.28
CA GLY A 206 -3.41 1.90 0.02
C GLY A 206 -2.08 1.17 0.00
N ASP A 207 -1.84 0.38 1.04
CA ASP A 207 -0.69 -0.51 1.20
C ASP A 207 -1.10 -1.86 1.80
N HIS A 208 -0.19 -2.85 1.73
CA HIS A 208 -0.37 -4.21 2.23
C HIS A 208 -1.74 -4.85 1.90
N GLY A 209 -2.43 -5.35 2.93
CA GLY A 209 -3.70 -6.07 2.81
C GLY A 209 -4.84 -5.23 2.27
N TRP A 210 -4.78 -3.90 2.32
CA TRP A 210 -5.77 -3.03 1.69
C TRP A 210 -5.74 -3.18 0.17
N VAL A 211 -4.54 -3.26 -0.41
CA VAL A 211 -4.33 -3.37 -1.86
C VAL A 211 -4.57 -4.80 -2.31
N CYS A 212 -3.83 -5.76 -1.75
CA CYS A 212 -3.93 -7.16 -2.14
C CYS A 212 -5.33 -7.74 -1.88
N GLY A 213 -5.94 -7.40 -0.74
CA GLY A 213 -7.27 -7.87 -0.38
C GLY A 213 -8.37 -7.36 -1.31
N ALA A 214 -8.32 -6.08 -1.72
CA ALA A 214 -9.28 -5.51 -2.67
C ALA A 214 -9.02 -6.00 -4.11
N GLY A 215 -7.75 -6.07 -4.53
CA GLY A 215 -7.38 -6.56 -5.85
C GLY A 215 -7.80 -8.02 -6.07
N GLN A 216 -7.66 -8.86 -5.05
CA GLN A 216 -8.15 -10.24 -5.08
C GLN A 216 -9.67 -10.33 -5.30
N LEU A 217 -10.43 -9.35 -4.81
CA LEU A 217 -11.87 -9.25 -4.97
C LEU A 217 -12.29 -8.61 -6.30
N GLY A 218 -11.34 -8.23 -7.16
CA GLY A 218 -11.58 -7.68 -8.50
C GLY A 218 -11.78 -6.16 -8.54
N PHE A 219 -11.45 -5.44 -7.47
CA PHE A 219 -11.43 -3.98 -7.49
C PHE A 219 -10.13 -3.46 -8.11
N GLU A 220 -10.19 -2.34 -8.84
CA GLU A 220 -8.97 -1.66 -9.28
C GLU A 220 -8.22 -1.14 -8.04
N THR A 221 -6.93 -1.46 -7.95
CA THR A 221 -6.10 -1.09 -6.79
C THR A 221 -4.75 -0.52 -7.20
N ILE A 222 -4.29 0.47 -6.44
CA ILE A 222 -2.94 1.02 -6.54
C ILE A 222 -2.36 1.20 -5.14
N GLY A 223 -1.05 1.04 -4.99
CA GLY A 223 -0.46 1.15 -3.66
C GLY A 223 1.05 1.23 -3.58
N LEU A 224 1.51 1.47 -2.35
CA LEU A 224 2.93 1.45 -1.98
C LEU A 224 3.29 0.09 -1.38
N GLY A 225 4.49 -0.41 -1.65
CA GLY A 225 5.01 -1.64 -1.05
C GLY A 225 6.53 -1.63 -0.91
N ASP A 226 7.01 -2.22 0.20
CA ASP A 226 8.43 -2.43 0.46
C ASP A 226 8.91 -3.78 -0.15
N THR A 227 10.22 -3.94 -0.20
CA THR A 227 10.97 -5.10 -0.70
C THR A 227 10.67 -6.41 0.00
N ASP A 228 10.13 -6.39 1.22
CA ASP A 228 9.72 -7.58 1.96
C ASP A 228 8.21 -7.92 1.82
N ASP A 229 7.47 -7.16 1.02
CA ASP A 229 6.07 -7.39 0.66
C ASP A 229 5.89 -7.87 -0.81
N PRO A 230 6.36 -9.09 -1.15
CA PRO A 230 6.31 -9.57 -2.54
C PRO A 230 4.88 -9.67 -3.11
N ALA A 231 3.87 -9.81 -2.25
CA ALA A 231 2.49 -9.98 -2.69
C ALA A 231 1.95 -8.80 -3.50
N LEU A 232 2.31 -7.55 -3.18
CA LEU A 232 1.84 -6.40 -3.98
C LEU A 232 2.35 -6.49 -5.43
N PHE A 233 3.62 -6.85 -5.60
CA PHE A 233 4.28 -6.95 -6.90
C PHE A 233 3.86 -8.20 -7.67
N VAL A 234 3.60 -9.31 -6.97
CA VAL A 234 2.97 -10.49 -7.59
C VAL A 234 1.56 -10.15 -8.05
N GLY A 235 0.79 -9.44 -7.22
CA GLY A 235 -0.54 -8.94 -7.57
C GLY A 235 -0.50 -8.06 -8.81
N GLU A 236 0.53 -7.22 -8.97
CA GLU A 236 0.72 -6.41 -10.17
C GLU A 236 1.09 -7.28 -11.40
N ALA A 237 2.00 -8.24 -11.24
CA ALA A 237 2.39 -9.15 -12.32
C ALA A 237 1.23 -10.02 -12.82
N GLU A 238 0.30 -10.38 -11.94
CA GLU A 238 -0.90 -11.16 -12.26
C GLU A 238 -2.13 -10.28 -12.60
N GLY A 239 -1.97 -8.96 -12.67
CA GLY A 239 -3.04 -8.03 -13.05
C GLY A 239 -4.15 -7.85 -11.99
N ARG A 240 -3.91 -8.26 -10.75
CA ARG A 240 -4.79 -8.02 -9.59
C ARG A 240 -4.57 -6.64 -8.96
N VAL A 241 -3.37 -6.10 -9.11
CA VAL A 241 -3.00 -4.74 -8.71
C VAL A 241 -2.63 -3.96 -9.97
N SER A 242 -3.13 -2.74 -10.12
CA SER A 242 -2.86 -1.93 -11.31
C SER A 242 -1.52 -1.23 -11.26
N VAL A 243 -1.11 -0.77 -10.08
CA VAL A 243 0.19 -0.13 -9.85
C VAL A 243 0.70 -0.47 -8.45
N ALA A 244 1.90 -1.04 -8.36
CA ALA A 244 2.64 -1.20 -7.12
C ALA A 244 3.90 -0.30 -7.15
N VAL A 245 4.00 0.64 -6.21
CA VAL A 245 5.13 1.57 -6.12
C VAL A 245 6.15 1.02 -5.12
N PRO A 246 7.37 0.66 -5.56
CA PRO A 246 8.41 0.19 -4.65
C PRO A 246 8.99 1.37 -3.86
N LEU A 247 8.90 1.33 -2.53
CA LEU A 247 9.56 2.26 -1.61
C LEU A 247 9.63 1.69 -0.19
N ASP A 248 10.52 2.21 0.66
CA ASP A 248 10.54 1.92 2.10
C ASP A 248 9.35 2.61 2.77
N ASP A 249 8.43 1.83 3.34
CA ASP A 249 7.20 2.33 3.96
C ASP A 249 7.35 2.59 5.49
N ALA A 250 8.52 2.30 6.04
CA ALA A 250 8.83 2.40 7.46
C ALA A 250 9.54 3.71 7.84
N VAL A 251 9.94 4.54 6.85
CA VAL A 251 10.60 5.83 7.12
C VAL A 251 9.68 6.85 7.81
N ARG A 252 10.25 7.97 8.25
CA ARG A 252 9.51 9.01 8.96
C ARG A 252 8.39 9.62 8.09
N SER A 253 7.24 9.90 8.70
CA SER A 253 6.05 10.37 7.99
C SER A 253 6.24 11.72 7.26
N ASP A 254 7.11 12.60 7.77
CA ASP A 254 7.45 13.87 7.13
C ASP A 254 8.18 13.69 5.79
N TYR A 255 8.84 12.56 5.58
CA TYR A 255 9.59 12.27 4.36
C TYR A 255 8.70 11.93 3.16
N TYR A 256 7.43 11.58 3.35
CA TYR A 256 6.51 11.33 2.23
C TYR A 256 5.94 12.62 1.62
N ARG A 257 6.10 13.78 2.26
CA ARG A 257 5.50 15.04 1.77
C ARG A 257 5.94 15.42 0.34
N PRO A 258 7.22 15.29 -0.05
CA PRO A 258 7.63 15.54 -1.44
C PRO A 258 7.01 14.54 -2.43
N LEU A 259 6.82 13.28 -2.03
CA LEU A 259 6.12 12.26 -2.82
C LEU A 259 4.66 12.64 -3.06
N THR A 260 3.93 13.00 -1.99
CA THR A 260 2.55 13.48 -2.09
C THR A 260 2.43 14.63 -3.09
N ARG A 261 3.30 15.65 -2.95
CA ARG A 261 3.31 16.81 -3.85
C ARG A 261 3.60 16.41 -5.28
N TYR A 262 4.55 15.51 -5.51
CA TYR A 262 4.90 15.04 -6.84
C TYR A 262 3.71 14.35 -7.51
N VAL A 263 3.11 13.37 -6.83
CA VAL A 263 1.97 12.60 -7.34
C VAL A 263 0.77 13.50 -7.62
N LEU A 264 0.41 14.39 -6.70
CA LEU A 264 -0.72 15.32 -6.90
C LEU A 264 -0.47 16.29 -8.05
N ASN A 265 0.75 16.82 -8.20
CA ASN A 265 1.09 17.68 -9.34
C ASN A 265 0.96 16.90 -10.67
N ARG A 266 1.48 15.68 -10.73
CA ARG A 266 1.42 14.81 -11.92
C ARG A 266 -0.02 14.43 -12.29
N ALA A 267 -0.88 14.21 -11.29
CA ALA A 267 -2.29 13.92 -11.49
C ALA A 267 -3.13 15.17 -11.84
N CYS A 268 -2.54 16.37 -11.89
CA CYS A 268 -3.24 17.65 -12.00
C CYS A 268 -4.25 17.91 -10.86
N LEU A 269 -3.93 17.44 -9.65
CA LEU A 269 -4.73 17.56 -8.43
C LEU A 269 -4.11 18.49 -7.39
N SER A 270 -2.99 19.14 -7.72
CA SER A 270 -2.39 20.17 -6.90
C SER A 270 -3.23 21.45 -6.94
N GLN A 271 -3.65 21.94 -5.77
CA GLN A 271 -4.22 23.28 -5.61
C GLN A 271 -3.13 24.36 -5.61
#